data_AF-A0A2V6E5D0-F1
#
_entry.id   AF-A0A2V6E5D0-F1
#
_cell.length_a   1.000
_cell.length_b   1.000
_cell.length_c   1.000
_cell.angle_alpha   90.00
_cell.angle_beta   90.00
_cell.angle_gamma   90.00
#
_symmetry.space_group_name_H-M   'P 1'
#
loop_
_entity.id
_entity.type
_entity.pdbx_description
1 polymer ?
#
loop_
_entity_poly.entity_id
_entity_poly.type
_entity_poly.pdbx_seq_one_letter_code
_entity_poly.pdbx_strand_id
1 'polypeptide(L)'
;SNYGKYIVIEHRWGGSPYFSLYGHLSKIDVRTGDAVHRGQQIAVMGYTGAGINRERAHLHLELNLMLNHNFQEWYSSFLHENDPNHHGIYNGINLVGLNIAQLYLKLRENPSLTIPQFLGEEEIFYKVALPKSRHFELPNLYPWMVNGTAEARSWTVSFARSGLPLKIEPSELKVKQPEIVYVKPSSLNASYLTDGIATGPTTHAHLTEHGKQLMQLLTFPD
;
A
#
# COMPACT_ATOMS: atom_id res chain seq x y z
N SER A 1 0.48 2.46 14.63
CA SER A 1 0.59 3.54 13.60
C SER A 1 0.99 4.84 14.28
N ASN A 2 1.99 5.54 13.73
CA ASN A 2 2.65 6.68 14.38
C ASN A 2 2.07 8.06 13.99
N TYR A 3 1.01 8.10 13.18
CA TYR A 3 0.46 9.33 12.61
C TYR A 3 -0.27 10.24 13.60
N GLY A 4 -0.54 9.77 14.83
CA GLY A 4 -1.34 10.52 15.79
C GLY A 4 -2.80 10.61 15.35
N LYS A 5 -3.43 11.76 15.52
CA LYS A 5 -4.78 12.00 14.96
C LYS A 5 -4.65 12.12 13.45
N TYR A 6 -5.42 11.31 12.72
CA TYR A 6 -5.52 11.42 11.28
C TYR A 6 -6.93 11.13 10.79
N ILE A 7 -7.19 11.58 9.56
CA ILE A 7 -8.39 11.25 8.79
C ILE A 7 -7.98 10.54 7.51
N VAL A 8 -8.83 9.62 7.06
CA VAL A 8 -8.74 9.00 5.74
C VAL A 8 -10.00 9.37 4.98
N ILE A 9 -9.82 9.86 3.76
CA ILE A 9 -10.91 10.13 2.82
C ILE A 9 -10.78 9.16 1.66
N GLU A 10 -11.85 8.42 1.41
CA GLU A 10 -11.99 7.56 0.26
C GLU A 10 -12.46 8.36 -0.96
N HIS A 11 -11.82 8.10 -2.09
CA HIS A 11 -12.12 8.68 -3.39
C HIS A 11 -12.47 7.57 -4.37
N ARG A 12 -13.49 7.76 -5.21
CA ARG A 12 -13.84 6.82 -6.27
C ARG A 12 -13.46 7.40 -7.63
N TRP A 13 -12.35 6.93 -8.21
CA TRP A 13 -11.84 7.41 -9.50
C TRP A 13 -11.63 6.24 -10.46
N GLY A 14 -12.08 6.37 -11.71
CA GLY A 14 -11.90 5.32 -12.72
C GLY A 14 -12.45 3.94 -12.30
N GLY A 15 -13.46 3.89 -11.43
CA GLY A 15 -14.03 2.65 -10.90
C GLY A 15 -13.23 1.99 -9.76
N SER A 16 -12.12 2.58 -9.30
CA SER A 16 -11.31 2.07 -8.18
C SER A 16 -11.39 3.00 -6.96
N PRO A 17 -11.26 2.48 -5.72
CA PRO A 17 -11.14 3.29 -4.51
C PRO A 17 -9.70 3.75 -4.29
N TYR A 18 -9.50 5.01 -3.92
CA TYR A 18 -8.20 5.56 -3.51
C TYR A 18 -8.37 6.27 -2.18
N PHE A 19 -7.32 6.32 -1.36
CA PHE A 19 -7.44 6.78 0.03
C PHE A 19 -6.44 7.88 0.32
N SER A 20 -6.88 9.11 0.55
CA SER A 20 -5.98 10.15 1.04
C SER A 20 -5.93 10.13 2.56
N LEU A 21 -4.73 10.14 3.13
CA LEU A 21 -4.51 10.21 4.58
C LEU A 21 -3.92 11.57 4.96
N TYR A 22 -4.48 12.18 6.00
CA TYR A 22 -4.02 13.46 6.55
C TYR A 22 -3.64 13.27 8.02
N GLY A 23 -2.35 13.23 8.31
CA GLY A 23 -1.81 12.92 9.64
C GLY A 23 -1.37 14.12 10.47
N HIS A 24 -0.95 13.83 11.70
CA HIS A 24 -0.43 14.78 12.68
C HIS A 24 -1.40 15.89 13.09
N LEU A 25 -2.70 15.68 12.96
CA LEU A 25 -3.72 16.72 13.14
C LEU A 25 -3.85 17.17 14.59
N SER A 26 -4.12 18.47 14.82
CA SER A 26 -4.47 18.98 16.16
C SER A 26 -5.96 18.77 16.45
N LYS A 27 -6.79 18.97 15.42
CA LYS A 27 -8.26 18.92 15.47
C LYS A 27 -8.81 18.26 14.20
N ILE A 28 -9.89 17.50 14.37
CA ILE A 28 -10.67 16.90 13.28
C ILE A 28 -12.08 17.51 13.35
N ASP A 29 -12.57 18.01 12.21
CA ASP A 29 -13.86 18.73 12.10
C ASP A 29 -14.96 17.87 11.46
N VAL A 30 -14.65 16.64 11.04
CA VAL A 30 -15.56 15.67 10.40
C VAL A 30 -15.66 14.37 11.20
N ARG A 31 -16.62 13.51 10.84
CA ARG A 31 -16.85 12.20 11.45
C ARG A 31 -16.79 11.09 10.42
N THR A 32 -16.54 9.86 10.87
CA THR A 32 -16.62 8.67 10.01
C THR A 32 -18.01 8.58 9.39
N GLY A 33 -18.05 8.42 8.06
CA GLY A 33 -19.29 8.35 7.28
C GLY A 33 -19.73 9.68 6.67
N ASP A 34 -19.12 10.81 7.04
CA ASP A 34 -19.41 12.10 6.43
C ASP A 34 -18.97 12.12 4.96
N ALA A 35 -19.85 12.57 4.07
CA ALA A 35 -19.47 12.96 2.71
C ALA A 35 -18.81 14.34 2.76
N VAL A 36 -17.64 14.47 2.15
CA VAL A 36 -16.89 15.73 2.07
C VAL A 36 -16.73 16.19 0.62
N HIS A 37 -16.58 17.49 0.41
CA HIS A 37 -16.38 18.07 -0.93
C HIS A 37 -15.08 18.84 -1.04
N ARG A 38 -14.60 19.02 -2.27
CA ARG A 38 -13.37 19.77 -2.56
C ARG A 38 -13.48 21.20 -2.00
N GLY A 39 -12.47 21.61 -1.23
CA GLY A 39 -12.42 22.93 -0.59
C GLY A 39 -13.07 22.99 0.79
N GLN A 40 -13.76 21.94 1.24
CA GLN A 40 -14.29 21.85 2.59
C GLN A 40 -13.15 21.79 3.63
N GLN A 41 -13.29 22.54 4.72
CA GLN A 41 -12.43 22.34 5.89
C GLN A 41 -12.80 21.04 6.60
N ILE A 42 -11.81 20.16 6.76
CA ILE A 42 -11.97 18.81 7.35
C ILE A 42 -11.19 18.64 8.66
N ALA A 43 -10.14 19.43 8.87
CA ALA A 43 -9.24 19.31 10.02
C ALA A 43 -8.32 20.54 10.15
N VAL A 44 -7.56 20.59 11.24
CA VAL A 44 -6.49 21.56 11.48
C VAL A 44 -5.17 20.82 11.68
N MET A 45 -4.11 21.25 10.98
CA MET A 45 -2.74 20.73 11.15
C MET A 45 -2.30 20.83 12.62
N GLY A 46 -1.44 19.91 13.06
CA GLY A 46 -0.92 19.90 14.42
C GLY A 46 0.44 19.23 14.51
N TYR A 47 0.66 18.58 15.65
CA TYR A 47 1.90 17.89 15.99
C TYR A 47 1.64 16.62 16.83
N THR A 48 0.49 15.96 16.62
CA THR A 48 0.20 14.68 17.30
C THR A 48 0.93 13.52 16.61
N GLY A 49 1.22 12.45 17.36
CA GLY A 49 1.89 11.26 16.83
C GLY A 49 3.25 11.04 17.47
N ALA A 50 3.85 9.89 17.19
CA ALA A 50 5.11 9.51 17.83
C ALA A 50 6.26 10.39 17.30
N GLY A 51 7.01 11.02 18.22
CA GLY A 51 8.20 11.81 17.88
C GLY A 51 7.95 13.19 17.27
N ILE A 52 6.69 13.65 17.16
CA ILE A 52 6.36 14.98 16.65
C ILE A 52 6.11 15.94 17.82
N ASN A 53 6.64 17.16 17.72
CA ASN A 53 6.44 18.26 18.65
C ASN A 53 6.12 19.54 17.87
N ARG A 54 5.94 20.66 18.57
CA ARG A 54 5.54 21.93 17.96
C ARG A 54 6.53 22.41 16.89
N GLU A 55 7.83 22.26 17.13
CA GLU A 55 8.89 22.66 16.20
C GLU A 55 8.90 21.82 14.92
N ARG A 56 8.37 20.59 14.99
CA ARG A 56 8.23 19.65 13.87
C ARG A 56 6.80 19.60 13.32
N ALA A 57 5.94 20.57 13.64
CA ALA A 57 4.55 20.58 13.18
C ALA A 57 4.49 20.64 11.64
N HIS A 58 3.83 19.67 11.03
CA HIS A 58 3.60 19.60 9.60
C HIS A 58 2.35 18.76 9.31
N LEU A 59 1.84 18.86 8.08
CA LEU A 59 0.81 17.96 7.57
C LEU A 59 1.50 16.75 6.92
N HIS A 60 1.21 15.55 7.42
CA HIS A 60 1.54 14.32 6.71
C HIS A 60 0.42 14.02 5.71
N LEU A 61 0.75 13.93 4.42
CA LEU A 61 -0.22 13.70 3.36
C LEU A 61 0.19 12.49 2.53
N GLU A 62 -0.76 11.58 2.33
CA GLU A 62 -0.60 10.43 1.44
C GLU A 62 -1.79 10.32 0.48
N LEU A 63 -1.56 9.62 -0.63
CA LEU A 63 -2.59 9.04 -1.46
C LEU A 63 -2.26 7.56 -1.64
N ASN A 64 -3.18 6.70 -1.22
CA ASN A 64 -2.89 5.30 -0.95
C ASN A 64 -3.81 4.35 -1.70
N LEU A 65 -3.28 3.14 -1.89
CA LEU A 65 -4.04 1.94 -2.22
C LEU A 65 -4.25 1.15 -0.93
N MET A 66 -5.47 0.67 -0.69
CA MET A 66 -5.75 -0.32 0.35
C MET A 66 -5.38 -1.74 -0.12
N LEU A 67 -4.73 -2.52 0.74
CA LEU A 67 -4.29 -3.88 0.41
C LEU A 67 -5.36 -4.95 0.61
N ASN A 68 -6.00 -4.99 1.78
CA ASN A 68 -7.00 -6.02 2.12
C ASN A 68 -7.99 -5.55 3.19
N HIS A 69 -9.28 -5.84 3.04
CA HIS A 69 -10.29 -5.49 4.04
C HIS A 69 -10.27 -6.39 5.28
N ASN A 70 -9.62 -7.56 5.25
CA ASN A 70 -9.38 -8.43 6.41
C ASN A 70 -8.15 -8.02 7.24
N PHE A 71 -7.70 -6.77 7.10
CA PHE A 71 -6.49 -6.28 7.77
C PHE A 71 -6.59 -6.40 9.29
N GLN A 72 -7.76 -6.17 9.88
CA GLN A 72 -7.92 -6.23 11.33
C GLN A 72 -7.70 -7.67 11.83
N GLU A 73 -8.25 -8.67 11.16
CA GLU A 73 -8.04 -10.07 11.50
C GLU A 73 -6.58 -10.48 11.26
N TRP A 74 -5.97 -10.04 10.15
CA TRP A 74 -4.54 -10.24 9.88
C TRP A 74 -3.69 -9.67 11.02
N TYR A 75 -3.91 -8.42 11.40
CA TYR A 75 -3.17 -7.75 12.47
C TYR A 75 -3.34 -8.50 13.81
N SER A 76 -4.56 -8.92 14.13
CA SER A 76 -4.84 -9.69 15.34
C SER A 76 -4.25 -11.11 15.35
N SER A 77 -3.84 -11.66 14.19
CA SER A 77 -3.18 -12.96 14.10
C SER A 77 -1.71 -12.95 14.55
N PHE A 78 -1.11 -11.77 14.69
CA PHE A 78 0.26 -11.59 15.18
C PHE A 78 0.27 -11.01 16.60
N LEU A 79 1.30 -11.38 17.37
CA LEU A 79 1.50 -10.85 18.72
C LEU A 79 2.03 -9.41 18.64
N HIS A 80 1.12 -8.43 18.72
CA HIS A 80 1.43 -7.02 18.90
C HIS A 80 1.27 -6.63 20.37
N GLU A 81 2.13 -7.17 21.23
CA GLU A 81 2.13 -6.82 22.65
C GLU A 81 2.32 -5.29 22.80
N ASN A 82 1.30 -4.62 23.31
CA ASN A 82 1.26 -3.17 23.58
C ASN A 82 1.19 -2.23 22.35
N ASP A 83 0.83 -2.73 21.16
CA ASP A 83 0.51 -1.90 19.99
C ASP A 83 -0.84 -2.32 19.39
N PRO A 84 -1.99 -1.93 20.00
CA PRO A 84 -3.29 -2.27 19.45
C PRO A 84 -3.59 -1.47 18.17
N ASN A 85 -4.27 -2.10 17.20
CA ASN A 85 -4.72 -1.39 16.01
C ASN A 85 -5.87 -0.42 16.33
N HIS A 86 -5.57 0.87 16.43
CA HIS A 86 -6.56 1.92 16.67
C HIS A 86 -7.36 2.36 15.44
N HIS A 87 -7.04 1.84 14.25
CA HIS A 87 -7.51 2.42 12.98
C HIS A 87 -8.24 1.44 12.07
N GLY A 88 -8.50 0.22 12.55
CA GLY A 88 -9.16 -0.82 11.76
C GLY A 88 -8.45 -1.04 10.43
N ILE A 89 -9.21 -1.14 9.35
CA ILE A 89 -8.70 -1.34 7.99
C ILE A 89 -7.95 -0.12 7.42
N TYR A 90 -8.03 1.04 8.06
CA TYR A 90 -7.37 2.28 7.60
C TYR A 90 -5.99 2.49 8.24
N ASN A 91 -5.44 1.46 8.89
CA ASN A 91 -4.08 1.50 9.41
C ASN A 91 -3.06 1.73 8.28
N GLY A 92 -2.02 2.53 8.54
CA GLY A 92 -0.96 2.83 7.58
C GLY A 92 -0.22 1.61 7.02
N ILE A 93 -0.24 0.44 7.69
CA ILE A 93 0.31 -0.80 7.13
C ILE A 93 -0.57 -1.31 5.97
N ASN A 94 -1.88 -1.09 6.03
CA ASN A 94 -2.83 -1.50 4.99
C ASN A 94 -2.96 -0.49 3.84
N LEU A 95 -2.43 0.72 4.03
CA LEU A 95 -2.53 1.83 3.09
C LEU A 95 -1.15 2.10 2.48
N VAL A 96 -0.95 1.71 1.22
CA VAL A 96 0.34 1.85 0.55
C VAL A 96 0.34 3.07 -0.36
N GLY A 97 1.22 4.01 -0.05
CA GLY A 97 1.28 5.32 -0.70
C GLY A 97 2.00 5.34 -2.03
N LEU A 98 1.43 6.08 -2.98
CA LEU A 98 2.12 6.49 -4.20
C LEU A 98 2.90 7.79 -3.99
N ASN A 99 3.77 8.13 -4.94
CA ASN A 99 4.51 9.40 -4.92
C ASN A 99 3.58 10.58 -5.25
N ILE A 100 2.88 11.09 -4.23
CA ILE A 100 1.87 12.13 -4.40
C ILE A 100 2.46 13.47 -4.87
N ALA A 101 3.71 13.76 -4.48
CA ALA A 101 4.39 14.97 -4.92
C ALA A 101 4.60 14.95 -6.45
N GLN A 102 5.09 13.83 -6.98
CA GLN A 102 5.26 13.66 -8.42
C GLN A 102 3.93 13.63 -9.16
N LEU A 103 2.90 13.02 -8.58
CA LEU A 103 1.55 13.03 -9.14
C LEU A 103 1.03 14.46 -9.30
N TYR A 104 1.19 15.33 -8.30
CA TYR A 104 0.77 16.73 -8.39
C TYR A 104 1.52 17.54 -9.44
N LEU A 105 2.83 17.30 -9.61
CA LEU A 105 3.61 17.93 -10.67
C LEU A 105 3.09 17.52 -12.04
N LYS A 106 2.85 16.21 -12.26
CA LYS A 106 2.32 15.72 -13.53
C LYS A 106 0.87 16.13 -13.80
N LEU A 107 0.02 16.20 -12.78
CA LEU A 107 -1.36 16.69 -12.91
C LEU A 107 -1.42 18.18 -13.30
N ARG A 108 -0.40 18.97 -12.94
CA ARG A 108 -0.30 20.36 -13.38
C ARG A 108 -0.06 20.46 -14.89
N GLU A 109 0.72 19.55 -15.45
CA GLU A 109 1.04 19.49 -16.87
C GLU A 109 -0.09 18.83 -17.68
N ASN A 110 -0.67 17.76 -17.14
CA ASN A 110 -1.80 17.05 -17.71
C ASN A 110 -2.91 16.84 -16.66
N PRO A 111 -3.89 17.76 -16.57
CA PRO A 111 -5.00 17.65 -15.63
C PRO A 111 -5.92 16.43 -15.84
N SER A 112 -5.81 15.75 -16.98
CA SER A 112 -6.58 14.54 -17.30
C SER A 112 -5.87 13.24 -16.91
N LEU A 113 -4.63 13.32 -16.39
CA LEU A 113 -3.85 12.16 -15.98
C LEU A 113 -4.61 11.33 -14.92
N THR A 114 -4.77 10.05 -15.21
CA THR A 114 -5.40 9.09 -14.30
C THR A 114 -4.35 8.38 -13.43
N ILE A 115 -4.74 7.84 -12.28
CA ILE A 115 -3.83 7.06 -11.43
C ILE A 115 -3.23 5.85 -12.16
N PRO A 116 -3.98 5.05 -12.96
CA PRO A 116 -3.39 3.97 -13.73
C PRO A 116 -2.33 4.43 -14.74
N GLN A 117 -2.54 5.58 -15.41
CA GLN A 117 -1.53 6.15 -16.32
C GLN A 117 -0.30 6.60 -15.55
N PHE A 118 -0.47 7.26 -14.40
CA PHE A 118 0.63 7.69 -13.55
C PHE A 118 1.48 6.50 -13.06
N LEU A 119 0.83 5.47 -12.52
CA LEU A 119 1.49 4.28 -11.99
C LEU A 119 2.04 3.36 -13.08
N GLY A 120 1.50 3.43 -14.30
CA GLY A 120 2.03 2.69 -15.45
C GLY A 120 3.44 3.09 -15.86
N GLU A 121 3.92 4.25 -15.41
CA GLU A 121 5.30 4.72 -15.61
C GLU A 121 6.25 4.35 -14.46
N GLU A 122 5.73 3.83 -13.34
CA GLU A 122 6.55 3.45 -12.19
C GLU A 122 7.42 2.23 -12.50
N GLU A 123 8.64 2.23 -11.96
CA GLU A 123 9.57 1.13 -12.18
C GLU A 123 9.14 -0.11 -11.40
N ILE A 124 8.98 -1.23 -12.11
CA ILE A 124 8.88 -2.55 -11.48
C ILE A 124 10.24 -2.91 -10.90
N PHE A 125 10.30 -3.00 -9.56
CA PHE A 125 11.54 -3.21 -8.83
C PHE A 125 11.67 -4.65 -8.32
N TYR A 126 10.58 -5.26 -7.87
CA TYR A 126 10.56 -6.67 -7.47
C TYR A 126 9.20 -7.29 -7.78
N LYS A 127 9.16 -8.62 -7.81
CA LYS A 127 7.94 -9.40 -8.03
C LYS A 127 7.82 -10.51 -6.99
N VAL A 128 6.60 -10.73 -6.53
CA VAL A 128 6.24 -11.79 -5.59
C VAL A 128 5.18 -12.67 -6.24
N ALA A 129 5.40 -13.98 -6.23
CA ALA A 129 4.35 -14.95 -6.54
C ALA A 129 3.51 -15.20 -5.29
N LEU A 130 2.19 -15.12 -5.44
CA LEU A 130 1.20 -15.33 -4.40
C LEU A 130 0.35 -16.57 -4.74
N PRO A 131 0.00 -17.41 -3.74
CA PRO A 131 -0.91 -18.53 -3.97
C PRO A 131 -2.25 -18.02 -4.51
N LYS A 132 -2.93 -18.85 -5.31
CA LYS A 132 -4.29 -18.55 -5.75
C LYS A 132 -5.21 -18.51 -4.52
N SER A 133 -5.84 -17.37 -4.31
CA SER A 133 -6.69 -17.10 -3.15
C SER A 133 -7.95 -16.37 -3.60
N ARG A 134 -9.09 -16.71 -2.97
CA ARG A 134 -10.35 -15.95 -3.13
C ARG A 134 -10.36 -14.64 -2.33
N HIS A 135 -9.41 -14.50 -1.41
CA HIS A 135 -9.20 -13.33 -0.57
C HIS A 135 -8.16 -12.37 -1.16
N PHE A 136 -7.64 -12.65 -2.36
CA PHE A 136 -6.82 -11.71 -3.09
C PHE A 136 -7.70 -10.60 -3.68
N GLU A 137 -7.80 -9.47 -2.98
CA GLU A 137 -8.76 -8.40 -3.31
C GLU A 137 -8.26 -7.42 -4.37
N LEU A 138 -6.93 -7.26 -4.54
CA LEU A 138 -6.38 -6.25 -5.45
C LEU A 138 -6.94 -6.33 -6.89
N PRO A 139 -7.13 -7.51 -7.52
CA PRO A 139 -7.78 -7.60 -8.84
C PRO A 139 -9.19 -7.01 -8.88
N ASN A 140 -9.93 -7.05 -7.77
CA ASN A 140 -11.30 -6.50 -7.68
C ASN A 140 -11.28 -5.02 -7.33
N LEU A 141 -10.39 -4.60 -6.42
CA LEU A 141 -10.25 -3.20 -6.00
C LEU A 141 -9.63 -2.33 -7.10
N TYR A 142 -8.65 -2.88 -7.82
CA TYR A 142 -7.87 -2.21 -8.86
C TYR A 142 -7.79 -3.04 -10.15
N PRO A 143 -8.90 -3.24 -10.88
CA PRO A 143 -8.93 -4.09 -12.08
C PRO A 143 -7.92 -3.68 -13.15
N TRP A 144 -7.55 -2.40 -13.19
CA TRP A 144 -6.54 -1.86 -14.11
C TRP A 144 -5.12 -2.42 -13.89
N MET A 145 -4.82 -3.03 -12.73
CA MET A 145 -3.52 -3.67 -12.49
C MET A 145 -3.40 -5.03 -13.19
N VAL A 146 -4.53 -5.66 -13.53
CA VAL A 146 -4.57 -7.04 -14.01
C VAL A 146 -4.21 -7.08 -15.49
N ASN A 147 -3.21 -7.88 -15.85
CA ASN A 147 -2.84 -8.14 -17.23
C ASN A 147 -2.96 -9.64 -17.52
N GLY A 148 -3.97 -9.99 -18.30
CA GLY A 148 -4.30 -11.37 -18.67
C GLY A 148 -5.53 -11.92 -17.93
N THR A 149 -6.16 -12.94 -18.52
CA THR A 149 -7.43 -13.53 -18.04
C THR A 149 -7.33 -15.05 -17.85
N ALA A 150 -6.12 -15.59 -17.69
CA ALA A 150 -5.88 -17.03 -17.72
C ALA A 150 -6.30 -17.76 -16.43
N GLU A 151 -6.52 -19.07 -16.54
CA GLU A 151 -6.65 -20.00 -15.40
C GLU A 151 -5.32 -20.10 -14.63
N ALA A 152 -5.05 -19.12 -13.79
CA ALA A 152 -3.80 -19.05 -13.06
C ALA A 152 -3.72 -20.11 -11.93
N ARG A 153 -2.53 -20.69 -11.74
CA ARG A 153 -2.19 -21.53 -10.56
C ARG A 153 -1.71 -20.69 -9.38
N SER A 154 -1.13 -19.53 -9.68
CA SER A 154 -0.74 -18.48 -8.74
C SER A 154 -0.84 -17.11 -9.43
N TRP A 155 -0.66 -16.03 -8.68
CA TRP A 155 -0.56 -14.68 -9.23
C TRP A 155 0.84 -14.15 -9.01
N THR A 156 1.41 -13.46 -9.99
CA THR A 156 2.63 -12.67 -9.80
C THR A 156 2.27 -11.20 -9.69
N VAL A 157 2.60 -10.61 -8.55
CA VAL A 157 2.41 -9.18 -8.30
C VAL A 157 3.75 -8.48 -8.45
N SER A 158 3.77 -7.44 -9.28
CA SER A 158 4.92 -6.56 -9.48
C SER A 158 4.79 -5.33 -8.59
N PHE A 159 5.88 -4.96 -7.93
CA PHE A 159 5.92 -3.85 -6.98
C PHE A 159 6.94 -2.80 -7.38
N ALA A 160 6.62 -1.54 -7.07
CA ALA A 160 7.61 -0.48 -7.01
C ALA A 160 8.61 -0.74 -5.89
N ARG A 161 9.73 -0.01 -5.89
CA ARG A 161 10.74 -0.10 -4.82
C ARG A 161 10.15 0.15 -3.43
N SER A 162 9.13 1.02 -3.33
CA SER A 162 8.41 1.35 -2.10
C SER A 162 7.47 0.25 -1.59
N GLY A 163 7.26 -0.83 -2.36
CA GLY A 163 6.25 -1.83 -2.08
C GLY A 163 4.83 -1.50 -2.56
N LEU A 164 4.67 -0.43 -3.35
CA LEU A 164 3.42 -0.14 -4.04
C LEU A 164 3.12 -1.22 -5.11
N PRO A 165 1.97 -1.90 -5.10
CA PRO A 165 1.60 -2.84 -6.16
C PRO A 165 1.32 -2.10 -7.47
N LEU A 166 1.89 -2.59 -8.58
CA LEU A 166 1.83 -1.96 -9.90
C LEU A 166 1.12 -2.82 -10.94
N LYS A 167 1.31 -4.15 -10.91
CA LYS A 167 0.82 -5.07 -11.94
C LYS A 167 0.56 -6.45 -11.36
N ILE A 168 -0.49 -7.11 -11.86
CA ILE A 168 -0.88 -8.48 -11.48
C ILE A 168 -0.96 -9.33 -12.75
N GLU A 169 -0.22 -10.43 -12.77
CA GLU A 169 -0.14 -11.34 -13.92
C GLU A 169 -0.46 -12.78 -13.48
N PRO A 170 -1.22 -13.56 -14.26
CA PRO A 170 -1.41 -14.98 -13.97
C PRO A 170 -0.08 -15.73 -14.10
N SER A 171 0.12 -16.76 -13.28
CA SER A 171 1.33 -17.58 -13.29
C SER A 171 1.01 -19.07 -13.20
N GLU A 172 1.81 -19.87 -13.90
CA GLU A 172 1.80 -21.34 -13.84
C GLU A 172 2.59 -21.90 -12.65
N LEU A 173 3.35 -21.04 -11.96
CA LEU A 173 4.08 -21.42 -10.76
C LEU A 173 3.09 -21.90 -9.71
N LYS A 174 3.43 -23.01 -9.04
CA LYS A 174 2.67 -23.51 -7.90
C LYS A 174 3.41 -23.12 -6.62
N VAL A 175 2.98 -22.03 -6.01
CA VAL A 175 3.50 -21.58 -4.70
C VAL A 175 2.47 -21.89 -3.62
N LYS A 176 2.95 -22.31 -2.44
CA LYS A 176 2.08 -22.55 -1.27
C LYS A 176 2.01 -21.36 -0.33
N GLN A 177 2.97 -20.45 -0.45
CA GLN A 177 3.12 -19.23 0.34
C GLN A 177 3.71 -18.16 -0.57
N PRO A 178 3.70 -16.88 -0.18
CA PRO A 178 4.35 -15.84 -0.94
C PRO A 178 5.85 -16.12 -1.15
N GLU A 179 6.34 -15.93 -2.38
CA GLU A 179 7.74 -16.17 -2.75
C GLU A 179 8.27 -15.07 -3.67
N ILE A 180 9.50 -14.59 -3.43
CA ILE A 180 10.18 -13.66 -4.34
C ILE A 180 10.52 -14.42 -5.63
N VAL A 181 10.09 -13.88 -6.77
CA VAL A 181 10.41 -14.44 -8.09
C VAL A 181 11.32 -13.54 -8.91
N TYR A 182 11.44 -12.27 -8.52
CA TYR A 182 12.34 -11.32 -9.16
C TYR A 182 12.67 -10.18 -8.22
N VAL A 183 13.93 -9.74 -8.23
CA VAL A 183 14.37 -8.45 -7.71
C VAL A 183 15.30 -7.84 -8.75
N LYS A 184 15.15 -6.54 -9.01
CA LYS A 184 16.01 -5.82 -9.95
C LYS A 184 17.49 -6.01 -9.59
N PRO A 185 18.35 -6.44 -10.54
CA PRO A 185 19.75 -6.71 -10.26
C PRO A 185 20.49 -5.51 -9.66
N SER A 186 21.25 -5.77 -8.61
CA SER A 186 22.08 -4.79 -7.91
C SER A 186 23.20 -5.50 -7.14
N SER A 187 24.30 -4.80 -6.91
CA SER A 187 25.38 -5.24 -6.02
C SER A 187 25.02 -5.15 -4.53
N LEU A 188 23.97 -4.40 -4.19
CA LEU A 188 23.48 -4.27 -2.82
C LEU A 188 22.59 -5.47 -2.44
N ASN A 189 22.54 -5.76 -1.14
CA ASN A 189 21.59 -6.75 -0.60
C ASN A 189 20.15 -6.28 -0.84
N ALA A 190 19.25 -7.21 -1.18
CA ALA A 190 17.85 -6.92 -1.43
C ALA A 190 17.14 -6.21 -0.25
N SER A 191 17.62 -6.40 0.99
CA SER A 191 17.04 -5.76 2.18
C SER A 191 17.11 -4.23 2.13
N TYR A 192 18.21 -3.66 1.63
CA TYR A 192 18.38 -2.21 1.46
C TYR A 192 17.58 -1.65 0.27
N LEU A 193 17.08 -2.53 -0.58
CA LEU A 193 16.43 -2.17 -1.82
C LEU A 193 14.91 -2.31 -1.74
N THR A 194 14.40 -3.14 -0.83
CA THR A 194 12.98 -3.53 -0.74
C THR A 194 12.37 -3.25 0.62
N ASP A 195 12.94 -2.29 1.36
CA ASP A 195 12.49 -1.92 2.71
C ASP A 195 12.37 -3.13 3.65
N GLY A 196 13.34 -4.05 3.58
CA GLY A 196 13.36 -5.27 4.38
C GLY A 196 12.35 -6.35 3.99
N ILE A 197 11.57 -6.20 2.91
CA ILE A 197 10.66 -7.25 2.40
C ILE A 197 11.45 -8.49 1.95
N ALA A 198 12.51 -8.29 1.17
CA ALA A 198 13.38 -9.35 0.70
C ALA A 198 14.79 -9.21 1.27
N THR A 199 15.55 -10.30 1.29
CA THR A 199 16.96 -10.31 1.71
C THR A 199 17.79 -11.25 0.85
N GLY A 200 19.11 -11.09 0.92
CA GLY A 200 20.09 -11.86 0.15
C GLY A 200 20.53 -11.16 -1.14
N PRO A 201 21.41 -11.81 -1.93
CA PRO A 201 21.81 -11.32 -3.24
C PRO A 201 20.58 -11.19 -4.16
N THR A 202 20.47 -10.12 -4.96
CA THR A 202 19.31 -9.87 -5.83
C THR A 202 18.98 -11.01 -6.80
N THR A 203 19.98 -11.80 -7.21
CA THR A 203 19.79 -12.99 -8.07
C THR A 203 19.20 -14.21 -7.36
N HIS A 204 19.25 -14.25 -6.02
CA HIS A 204 18.78 -15.36 -5.18
C HIS A 204 18.05 -14.84 -3.93
N ALA A 205 17.31 -13.73 -4.09
CA ALA A 205 16.63 -13.08 -2.99
C ALA A 205 15.44 -13.92 -2.52
N HIS A 206 15.12 -13.83 -1.23
CA HIS A 206 13.96 -14.48 -0.62
C HIS A 206 13.29 -13.53 0.37
N LEU A 207 12.02 -13.79 0.70
CA LEU A 207 11.30 -12.98 1.69
C LEU A 207 11.91 -13.13 3.08
N THR A 208 12.02 -12.03 3.80
CA THR A 208 12.24 -12.04 5.25
C THR A 208 10.97 -12.51 5.97
N GLU A 209 11.04 -12.80 7.27
CA GLU A 209 9.82 -13.11 8.05
C GLU A 209 8.82 -11.96 8.02
N HIS A 210 9.30 -10.72 8.12
CA HIS A 210 8.47 -9.53 7.95
C HIS A 210 7.83 -9.46 6.55
N GLY A 211 8.62 -9.70 5.50
CA GLY A 211 8.13 -9.74 4.13
C GLY A 211 7.08 -10.82 3.91
N LYS A 212 7.25 -12.02 4.49
CA LYS A 212 6.24 -13.09 4.44
C LYS A 212 4.92 -12.63 5.07
N GLN A 213 4.97 -12.03 6.25
CA GLN A 213 3.78 -11.52 6.96
C GLN A 213 3.04 -10.47 6.13
N LEU A 214 3.77 -9.48 5.58
CA LEU A 214 3.17 -8.44 4.76
C LEU A 214 2.62 -8.97 3.43
N MET A 215 3.30 -9.91 2.78
CA MET A 215 2.79 -10.51 1.55
C MET A 215 1.59 -11.43 1.81
N GLN A 216 1.51 -12.06 2.98
CA GLN A 216 0.33 -12.84 3.40
C GLN A 216 -0.91 -11.96 3.56
N LEU A 217 -0.77 -10.68 3.95
CA LEU A 217 -1.91 -9.75 4.01
C LEU A 217 -2.68 -9.68 2.69
N LEU A 218 -1.98 -9.80 1.55
CA LEU A 218 -2.61 -9.72 0.24
C LEU A 218 -3.60 -10.86 -0.02
N THR A 219 -3.42 -12.02 0.62
CA THR A 219 -4.27 -13.21 0.44
C THR A 219 -4.95 -13.68 1.74
N PHE A 220 -4.84 -12.91 2.83
CA PHE A 220 -5.32 -13.31 4.14
C PHE A 220 -6.86 -13.53 4.17
N PRO A 221 -7.38 -14.58 4.84
CA PRO A 221 -6.73 -15.50 5.79
C PRO A 221 -6.14 -16.80 5.20
N ASP A 222 -5.90 -16.89 3.88
CA ASP A 222 -5.34 -18.11 3.26
C ASP A 222 -3.84 -18.31 3.52
#